data_AF-A0A7C4M409-F1
#
_entry.id   AF-A0A7C4M409-F1
#
_cell.length_a   1.000
_cell.length_b   1.000
_cell.length_c   1.000
_cell.angle_alpha   90.00
_cell.angle_beta   90.00
_cell.angle_gamma   90.00
#
_symmetry.space_group_name_H-M   'P 1'
#
loop_
_entity.id
_entity.type
_entity.pdbx_description
1 polymer ?
#
loop_
_entity_poly.entity_id
_entity_poly.type
_entity_poly.pdbx_seq_one_letter_code
_entity_poly.pdbx_strand_id
1 'polypeptide(L)' 'TYSETSTYPPGHFRNPLAWGSLEKKFVKLTENYLRPEKVRDIIDLVKKFDSLRDVNELTEELLIKK' A
#
# COMPACT_ATOMS: atom_id res chain seq x y z
N THR A 1 -17.03 16.47 28.11
CA THR A 1 -17.41 15.23 27.39
C THR A 1 -17.18 15.45 25.92
N TYR A 2 -16.18 14.80 25.32
CA TYR A 2 -15.97 14.86 23.87
C TYR A 2 -16.75 13.71 23.24
N SER A 3 -17.73 14.05 22.40
CA SER A 3 -18.48 13.09 21.58
C SER A 3 -18.04 13.32 20.14
N GLU A 4 -17.05 12.56 19.68
CA GLU A 4 -16.73 12.51 18.26
C GLU A 4 -17.63 11.46 17.60
N THR A 5 -18.68 11.94 16.93
CA THR A 5 -19.48 11.10 16.05
C THR A 5 -18.81 11.08 14.68
N SER A 6 -17.83 10.20 14.50
CA SER A 6 -17.37 9.87 13.15
C SER A 6 -18.36 8.91 12.50
N THR A 7 -19.17 9.42 11.59
CA THR A 7 -20.14 8.62 10.84
C THR A 7 -19.46 7.50 10.02
N TYR A 8 -18.17 7.67 9.66
CA TYR A 8 -17.39 6.68 8.92
C TYR A 8 -15.94 6.57 9.43
N PRO A 9 -15.50 5.38 9.87
CA PRO A 9 -14.13 5.18 10.34
C PRO A 9 -13.10 5.33 9.19
N PRO A 10 -11.82 5.68 9.49
CA PRO A 10 -10.77 5.73 8.49
C PRO A 10 -10.62 4.40 7.72
N GLY A 11 -10.54 4.50 6.39
CA GLY A 11 -10.50 3.34 5.50
C GLY A 11 -11.86 2.89 4.97
N HIS A 12 -12.96 3.45 5.48
CA HIS A 12 -14.28 3.30 4.86
C HIS A 12 -14.30 3.97 3.48
N PHE A 13 -15.09 3.49 2.52
CA PHE A 13 -15.13 4.09 1.16
C PHE A 13 -15.57 5.57 1.16
N ARG A 14 -16.34 6.00 2.18
CA ARG A 14 -16.72 7.40 2.43
C ARG A 14 -15.72 8.19 3.29
N ASN A 15 -14.67 7.54 3.80
CA ASN A 15 -13.55 8.13 4.54
C ASN A 15 -12.25 7.37 4.20
N PRO A 16 -11.80 7.39 2.93
CA PRO A 16 -10.67 6.58 2.50
C PRO A 16 -9.39 7.05 3.16
N LEU A 17 -8.45 6.12 3.36
CA LEU A 17 -7.12 6.48 3.83
C LEU A 17 -6.38 7.26 2.75
N ALA A 18 -5.67 8.31 3.17
CA ALA A 18 -4.72 8.98 2.30
C ALA A 18 -3.63 8.00 1.86
N TRP A 19 -3.12 8.18 0.64
CA TRP A 19 -2.04 7.35 0.07
C TRP A 19 -0.83 7.21 1.00
N GLY A 20 -0.35 8.30 1.59
CA GLY A 20 0.78 8.24 2.52
C GLY A 20 0.51 7.39 3.77
N SER A 21 -0.75 7.29 4.23
CA SER A 21 -1.14 6.41 5.33
C SER A 21 -1.18 4.94 4.90
N LEU A 22 -1.60 4.66 3.67
CA LEU A 22 -1.58 3.33 3.08
C LEU A 22 -0.15 2.84 2.85
N GLU A 23 0.73 3.69 2.32
CA GLU A 23 2.15 3.39 2.11
C GLU A 23 2.84 3.03 3.44
N LYS A 24 2.66 3.85 4.47
CA LYS A 24 3.20 3.57 5.81
C LYS A 24 2.71 2.24 6.37
N LYS A 25 1.42 1.93 6.16
CA LYS A 25 0.83 0.65 6.57
C LYS A 25 1.46 -0.51 5.80
N PHE A 26 1.64 -0.37 4.49
CA PHE A 26 2.24 -1.40 3.64
C PHE A 26 3.69 -1.68 4.06
N VAL A 27 4.52 -0.64 4.18
CA VAL A 27 5.92 -0.74 4.63
C VAL A 27 6.03 -1.54 5.93
N LYS A 28 5.22 -1.19 6.93
CA LYS A 28 5.21 -1.86 8.24
C LYS A 28 4.80 -3.32 8.18
N LEU A 29 3.88 -3.69 7.28
CA LEU A 29 3.45 -5.08 7.11
C LEU A 29 4.52 -5.94 6.41
N THR A 30 5.34 -5.31 5.56
CA THR A 30 6.33 -6.00 4.73
C THR A 30 7.76 -5.96 5.26
N GLU A 31 8.04 -5.16 6.29
CA GLU A 31 9.40 -4.87 6.76
C GLU A 31 10.22 -6.11 7.16
N ASN A 32 9.55 -7.19 7.58
CA ASN A 32 10.20 -8.45 7.97
C ASN A 32 10.38 -9.44 6.81
N TYR A 33 9.84 -9.13 5.63
CA TYR A 33 9.79 -10.04 4.48
C TYR A 33 10.50 -9.47 3.25
N LEU A 34 10.53 -8.14 3.11
CA LEU A 34 11.04 -7.45 1.93
C LEU A 34 12.02 -6.34 2.34
N ARG A 35 13.04 -6.15 1.52
CA ARG A 35 13.98 -5.03 1.71
C ARG A 35 13.28 -3.70 1.42
N PRO A 36 13.65 -2.59 2.11
CA PRO A 36 13.02 -1.29 1.92
C PRO A 36 13.00 -0.80 0.47
N GLU A 37 14.04 -1.10 -0.31
CA GLU A 37 14.13 -0.75 -1.73
C GLU A 37 13.03 -1.45 -2.52
N LYS A 38 12.88 -2.77 -2.33
CA LYS A 38 11.87 -3.58 -3.01
C LYS A 38 10.44 -3.16 -2.64
N VAL A 39 10.22 -2.78 -1.37
CA VAL A 39 8.93 -2.23 -0.93
C VAL A 39 8.61 -0.91 -1.66
N ARG A 40 9.60 -0.04 -1.86
CA ARG A 40 9.43 1.22 -2.59
C ARG A 40 9.10 0.95 -4.05
N ASP A 41 9.81 0.03 -4.70
CA ASP A 41 9.60 -0.33 -6.10
C ASP A 41 8.16 -0.86 -6.31
N ILE A 42 7.68 -1.73 -5.41
CA ILE A 42 6.29 -2.22 -5.43
C ILE A 42 5.28 -1.06 -5.29
N ILE A 43 5.49 -0.13 -4.36
CA ILE A 43 4.59 1.02 -4.16
C ILE A 43 4.52 1.87 -5.43
N ASP A 44 5.66 2.16 -6.05
CA ASP A 44 5.73 2.98 -7.26
C ASP A 44 5.07 2.29 -8.45
N LEU A 45 5.21 0.96 -8.54
CA LEU A 45 4.59 0.14 -9.57
C LEU A 45 3.06 0.08 -9.40
N VAL A 46 2.56 -0.08 -8.17
CA VAL A 46 1.12 -0.04 -7.86
C VAL A 46 0.50 1.33 -8.14
N LYS A 47 1.21 2.43 -7.85
CA LYS A 47 0.73 3.79 -8.20
C LYS A 47 0.60 4.01 -9.71
N LYS A 48 1.37 3.26 -10.50
CA LYS A 48 1.40 3.32 -11.96
C LYS A 48 0.69 2.11 -12.59
N PHE A 49 -0.12 1.38 -11.81
CA PHE A 49 -0.71 0.12 -12.24
C PHE A 49 -1.51 0.25 -13.55
N ASP A 50 -2.27 1.33 -13.69
CA ASP A 50 -3.05 1.62 -14.90
C ASP A 50 -2.19 1.84 -16.17
N SER A 51 -0.90 2.11 -16.00
CA SER A 51 0.06 2.34 -17.09
C SER A 51 0.98 1.15 -17.37
N LEU A 52 0.85 0.06 -16.62
CA LEU A 52 1.63 -1.15 -16.84
C LEU A 52 1.20 -1.83 -18.14
N ARG A 53 2.19 -2.23 -18.94
CA ARG A 53 1.98 -2.98 -20.18
C ARG A 53 1.87 -4.47 -19.94
N ASP A 54 2.56 -4.96 -18.91
CA ASP A 54 2.50 -6.35 -18.46
C ASP A 54 2.28 -6.41 -16.94
N VAL A 55 1.26 -7.15 -16.51
CA VAL A 55 0.94 -7.36 -15.10
C VAL A 55 1.97 -8.24 -14.39
N ASN A 56 2.73 -9.05 -15.16
CA ASN A 56 3.77 -9.90 -14.60
C ASN A 56 4.86 -9.09 -13.90
N GLU A 57 5.11 -7.86 -14.34
CA GLU A 57 6.07 -6.93 -13.73
C GLU A 57 5.79 -6.74 -12.22
N LEU A 58 4.52 -6.66 -11.82
CA LEU A 58 4.15 -6.57 -10.40
C LEU A 58 4.39 -7.89 -9.67
N THR A 59 4.05 -9.02 -10.29
CA THR A 59 4.17 -10.33 -9.65
C THR A 59 5.62 -10.72 -9.40
N GLU A 60 6.53 -10.37 -10.31
CA GLU A 60 7.97 -10.58 -10.14
C GLU A 60 8.53 -9.77 -8.98
N GLU A 61 8.01 -8.55 -8.76
CA GLU A 61 8.41 -7.73 -7.64
C GLU A 61 7.91 -8.28 -6.29
N LEU A 62 6.79 -9.00 -6.27
CA LEU A 62 6.24 -9.62 -5.06
C LEU A 62 6.89 -10.97 -4.70
N LEU A 63 7.76 -11.52 -5.56
CA LEU A 63 8.46 -12.79 -5.28
C LEU A 63 9.43 -12.63 -4.10
N ILE A 64 9.10 -13.28 -2.99
CA ILE A 64 10.00 -13.49 -1.86
C ILE A 64 10.89 -14.69 -2.20
N LYS A 65 12.13 -14.44 -2.60
CA LYS A 65 13.13 -15.51 -2.75
C LYS A 65 13.50 -16.02 -1.35
N LYS A 66 13.21 -17.30 -1.10
CA LYS A 66 13.65 -18.03 0.09
C LYS A 66 15.17 -18.18 0.11
#